data_AF-A0A933SRR9-F1
#
_entry.id   AF-A0A933SRR9-F1
#
_cell.length_a   1.000
_cell.length_b   1.000
_cell.length_c   1.000
_cell.angle_alpha   90.00
_cell.angle_beta   90.00
_cell.angle_gamma   90.00
#
_symmetry.space_group_name_H-M   'P 1'
#
loop_
_entity.id
_entity.type
_entity.pdbx_description
1 polymer ?
#
loop_
_entity_poly.entity_id
_entity_poly.type
_entity_poly.pdbx_seq_one_letter_code
_entity_poly.pdbx_strand_id
1 'polypeptide(L)'
;MSQTKIFKVISHWGQETGFRLGGAQVSAVSGKEGLNAEIERVLEEKAVGILAIPKDMEDCISDKNKKALKQSQFPLLARYTFPEKWSLAPEAELFTEEMVFRAIGFHIRIKI
;
A
#
# COMPACT_ATOMS: atom_id res chain seq x y z
N MET A 1 19.05 10.36 16.25
CA MET A 1 18.95 9.06 15.56
C MET A 1 17.68 9.08 14.72
N SER A 2 17.79 9.05 13.40
CA SER A 2 16.60 9.03 12.52
C SER A 2 15.97 7.65 12.60
N GLN A 3 14.70 7.55 12.99
CA GLN A 3 13.97 6.29 12.97
C GLN A 3 13.88 5.80 11.52
N THR A 4 14.52 4.66 11.21
CA THR A 4 14.28 3.95 9.96
C THR A 4 12.81 3.56 9.91
N LYS A 5 12.07 4.12 8.96
CA LYS A 5 10.63 3.87 8.77
C LYS A 5 10.49 2.59 7.96
N ILE A 6 10.33 1.45 8.61
CA ILE A 6 10.37 0.17 7.89
C ILE A 6 9.20 0.04 6.89
N PHE A 7 8.03 0.62 7.20
CA PHE A 7 6.80 0.44 6.44
C PHE A 7 6.00 1.73 6.30
N LYS A 8 5.70 2.12 5.05
CA LYS A 8 4.82 3.26 4.72
C LYS A 8 3.72 2.84 3.76
N VAL A 9 2.52 3.36 3.99
CA VAL A 9 1.34 3.15 3.16
C VAL A 9 0.95 4.48 2.51
N ILE A 10 0.72 4.47 1.21
CA ILE A 10 -0.06 5.50 0.53
C ILE A 10 -1.47 4.94 0.40
N SER A 11 -2.49 5.74 0.73
CA SER A 11 -3.89 5.32 0.65
C SER A 11 -4.75 6.39 0.00
N HIS A 12 -5.95 5.97 -0.42
CA HIS A 12 -7.05 6.91 -0.65
C HIS A 12 -7.43 7.60 0.67
N TRP A 13 -8.05 8.77 0.56
CA TRP A 13 -8.71 9.43 1.67
C TRP A 13 -9.87 8.58 2.23
N GLY A 14 -9.98 8.49 3.54
CA GLY A 14 -10.96 7.70 4.27
C GLY A 14 -10.51 6.26 4.59
N GLN A 15 -9.43 5.76 3.98
CA GLN A 15 -8.89 4.41 4.22
C GLN A 15 -7.69 4.40 5.18
N GLU A 16 -7.14 5.57 5.52
CA GLU A 16 -5.91 5.71 6.30
C GLU A 16 -6.05 5.27 7.76
N THR A 17 -7.25 5.34 8.32
CA THR A 17 -7.48 5.12 9.76
C THR A 17 -7.10 3.70 10.19
N GLY A 18 -7.48 2.68 9.42
CA GLY A 18 -7.17 1.29 9.74
C GLY A 18 -5.66 1.03 9.76
N PHE A 19 -4.94 1.54 8.76
CA PHE A 19 -3.49 1.42 8.68
C PHE A 19 -2.77 2.17 9.82
N ARG A 20 -3.25 3.38 10.18
CA ARG A 20 -2.70 4.13 11.31
C ARG A 20 -2.88 3.40 12.64
N LEU A 21 -4.05 2.79 12.87
CA LEU A 21 -4.32 1.97 14.05
C LEU A 21 -3.40 0.73 14.10
N GLY A 22 -3.05 0.17 12.94
CA GLY A 22 -2.06 -0.90 12.81
C GLY A 22 -0.59 -0.47 12.96
N GLY A 23 -0.32 0.80 13.29
CA GLY A 23 1.03 1.33 13.48
C GLY A 23 1.78 1.65 12.19
N ALA A 24 1.11 1.64 11.03
CA ALA A 24 1.72 2.03 9.77
C ALA A 24 1.85 3.56 9.67
N GLN A 25 2.91 4.02 9.01
CA GLN A 25 2.98 5.41 8.58
C GLN A 25 2.11 5.57 7.32
N VAL A 26 1.14 6.49 7.33
CA VAL A 26 0.17 6.62 6.24
C VAL A 26 0.15 8.02 5.66
N SER A 27 0.27 8.11 4.33
CA SER A 27 -0.05 9.31 3.55
C SER A 27 -1.34 9.07 2.77
N ALA A 28 -2.41 9.79 3.14
CA ALA A 28 -3.61 9.85 2.32
C ALA A 28 -3.36 10.85 1.17
N VAL A 29 -3.55 10.40 -0.06
CA VAL A 29 -3.34 11.24 -1.25
C VAL A 29 -4.61 11.30 -2.09
N SER A 30 -4.81 12.43 -2.75
CA SER A 30 -5.88 12.62 -3.73
C SER A 30 -5.29 12.70 -5.13
N GLY A 31 -5.60 11.70 -5.96
CA GLY A 31 -5.26 11.71 -7.38
C GLY A 31 -3.77 11.55 -7.70
N LYS A 32 -3.46 11.70 -8.98
CA LYS A 32 -2.15 11.40 -9.57
C LYS A 32 -1.03 12.28 -9.06
N GLU A 33 -1.26 13.58 -8.92
CA GLU A 33 -0.22 14.53 -8.51
C GLU A 33 0.24 14.27 -7.07
N GLY A 34 -0.70 14.10 -6.14
CA GLY A 34 -0.40 13.79 -4.74
C GLY A 34 0.35 12.47 -4.58
N LEU A 35 -0.04 11.43 -5.33
CA LEU A 35 0.67 10.16 -5.34
C LEU A 35 2.14 10.32 -5.77
N ASN A 36 2.39 11.06 -6.86
CA ASN A 36 3.74 11.20 -7.38
C ASN A 36 4.62 12.05 -6.47
N ALA A 37 4.10 13.13 -5.90
CA ALA A 37 4.83 13.96 -4.93
C ALA A 37 5.20 13.15 -3.68
N GLU A 38 4.30 12.26 -3.22
CA GLU A 38 4.58 11.41 -2.07
C GLU A 38 5.64 10.35 -2.38
N ILE A 39 5.60 9.73 -3.56
CA ILE A 39 6.63 8.77 -3.99
C ILE A 39 8.00 9.45 -4.10
N GLU A 40 8.06 10.65 -4.67
CA GLU A 40 9.31 11.43 -4.74
C GLU A 40 9.87 11.70 -3.33
N ARG A 41 9.02 12.16 -2.40
CA ARG A 41 9.42 12.35 -1.00
C ARG A 41 9.97 11.07 -0.37
N VAL A 42 9.31 9.93 -0.62
CA VAL A 42 9.74 8.63 -0.08
C VAL A 42 11.12 8.21 -0.62
N LEU A 43 11.36 8.43 -1.92
CA LEU A 43 12.63 8.14 -2.56
C LEU A 43 13.76 9.06 -2.05
N GLU A 44 13.44 10.31 -1.75
CA GLU A 44 14.38 11.29 -1.18
C GLU A 44 14.74 10.99 0.27
N GLU A 45 13.74 10.64 1.11
CA GLU A 45 13.95 10.34 2.53
C GLU A 45 14.89 9.15 2.74
N LYS A 46 14.95 8.19 1.79
CA LYS A 46 15.73 6.93 1.85
C LYS A 46 15.58 6.16 3.17
N ALA A 47 14.53 6.44 3.92
CA ALA A 47 14.26 5.88 5.24
C ALA A 47 13.17 4.81 5.20
N VAL A 48 12.53 4.62 4.03
CA VAL A 48 11.40 3.70 3.84
C VAL A 48 11.89 2.37 3.28
N GLY A 49 11.65 1.29 4.02
CA GLY A 49 11.96 -0.08 3.57
C GLY A 49 10.91 -0.62 2.60
N ILE A 50 9.64 -0.50 2.95
CA ILE A 50 8.50 -0.98 2.16
C ILE A 50 7.52 0.18 1.94
N LEU A 51 7.12 0.36 0.69
CA LEU A 51 6.09 1.29 0.27
C LEU A 51 4.88 0.51 -0.26
N ALA A 52 3.77 0.54 0.47
CA ALA A 52 2.52 -0.06 0.05
C ALA A 52 1.62 0.98 -0.64
N ILE A 53 1.07 0.65 -1.80
CA ILE A 53 0.12 1.50 -2.53
C ILE A 53 -1.13 0.72 -2.93
N PRO A 54 -2.28 1.39 -3.15
CA PRO A 54 -3.46 0.76 -3.73
C PRO A 54 -3.14 0.28 -5.14
N LYS A 55 -3.59 -0.93 -5.50
CA LYS A 55 -3.33 -1.55 -6.81
C LYS A 55 -3.87 -0.70 -7.96
N ASP A 56 -5.02 -0.06 -7.76
CA ASP A 56 -5.66 0.86 -8.71
C ASP A 56 -4.86 2.16 -8.94
N MET A 57 -3.99 2.54 -8.01
CA MET A 57 -3.13 3.72 -8.15
C MET A 57 -1.84 3.44 -8.94
N GLU A 58 -1.52 2.19 -9.26
CA GLU A 58 -0.26 1.83 -9.92
C GLU A 58 -0.09 2.50 -11.29
N ASP A 59 -1.19 2.61 -12.05
CA ASP A 59 -1.19 3.24 -13.37
C ASP A 59 -1.02 4.77 -13.30
N CYS A 60 -1.25 5.36 -12.13
CA CYS A 60 -1.06 6.78 -11.89
C CYS A 60 0.41 7.15 -11.58
N ILE A 61 1.28 6.18 -11.28
CA ILE A 61 2.69 6.48 -11.04
C ILE A 61 3.35 6.92 -12.36
N SER A 62 4.02 8.07 -12.33
CA SER A 62 4.77 8.60 -13.48
C SER A 62 5.90 7.66 -13.89
N ASP A 63 6.28 7.67 -15.17
CA ASP A 63 7.38 6.83 -15.67
C ASP A 63 8.71 7.17 -14.99
N LYS A 64 8.92 8.45 -14.65
CA LYS A 64 10.05 8.91 -13.84
C LYS A 64 10.11 8.15 -12.51
N ASN A 65 9.01 8.13 -11.77
CA ASN A 65 8.93 7.46 -10.47
C ASN A 65 8.97 5.94 -10.59
N LYS A 66 8.34 5.35 -11.61
CA LYS A 66 8.44 3.91 -11.90
C LYS A 66 9.90 3.50 -12.15
N LYS A 67 10.64 4.29 -12.94
CA LYS A 67 12.05 4.05 -13.22
C LYS A 67 12.90 4.20 -11.95
N ALA A 68 12.66 5.24 -11.15
CA ALA A 68 13.39 5.46 -9.90
C ALA A 68 13.15 4.31 -8.89
N LEU A 69 11.90 3.86 -8.73
CA LEU A 69 11.55 2.72 -7.86
C LEU A 69 12.22 1.42 -8.32
N LYS A 70 12.36 1.19 -9.64
CA LYS A 70 13.05 0.01 -10.18
C LYS A 70 14.57 0.06 -10.01
N GLN A 71 15.16 1.26 -10.08
CA GLN A 71 16.61 1.44 -9.98
C GLN A 71 17.08 1.52 -8.53
N SER A 72 16.20 1.88 -7.60
CA SER A 72 16.52 1.94 -6.19
C SER A 72 16.44 0.56 -5.54
N GLN A 73 17.33 0.30 -4.57
CA GLN A 73 17.22 -0.90 -3.72
C GLN A 73 16.02 -0.81 -2.76
N PHE A 74 15.64 0.41 -2.36
CA PHE A 74 14.53 0.70 -1.47
C PHE A 74 13.78 1.99 -1.88
N PRO A 75 12.46 2.08 -1.65
CA PRO A 75 11.62 1.07 -0.98
C PRO A 75 11.20 -0.09 -1.90
N LEU A 76 10.90 -1.25 -1.30
CA LEU A 76 10.17 -2.32 -1.98
C LEU A 76 8.72 -1.90 -2.17
N LEU A 77 8.23 -1.96 -3.41
CA LEU A 77 6.86 -1.59 -3.75
C LEU A 77 5.91 -2.79 -3.52
N ALA A 78 4.99 -2.64 -2.57
CA ALA A 78 3.90 -3.57 -2.33
C ALA A 78 2.58 -2.98 -2.85
N ARG A 79 1.72 -3.84 -3.41
CA ARG A 79 0.40 -3.44 -3.92
C ARG A 79 -0.66 -4.14 -3.09
N TYR A 80 -1.62 -3.37 -2.59
CA TYR A 80 -2.78 -3.92 -1.88
C TYR A 80 -4.06 -3.56 -2.61
N THR A 81 -5.06 -4.40 -2.44
CA THR A 81 -6.43 -4.12 -2.86
C THR A 81 -7.21 -3.82 -1.59
N PHE A 82 -8.16 -2.89 -1.65
CA PHE A 82 -9.12 -2.69 -0.56
C PHE A 82 -10.50 -3.02 -1.13
N PRO A 83 -11.32 -3.84 -0.46
CA PRO A 83 -12.68 -4.08 -0.93
C PRO A 83 -13.47 -2.75 -0.90
N GLU A 84 -14.16 -2.42 -2.00
CA GLU A 84 -14.97 -1.19 -2.09
C GLU A 84 -16.11 -1.18 -1.06
N LYS A 85 -16.63 -2.37 -0.73
CA LYS A 85 -17.68 -2.56 0.28
C LYS A 85 -17.38 -3.79 1.12
N TRP A 86 -17.06 -3.56 2.39
CA TRP A 86 -17.01 -4.63 3.40
C TRP A 86 -18.37 -5.33 3.60
N SER A 87 -19.46 -4.71 3.14
CA SER A 87 -20.82 -5.26 3.22
C SER A 87 -21.17 -6.25 2.10
N LEU A 88 -20.33 -6.39 1.06
CA LEU A 88 -20.46 -7.46 0.07
C LEU A 88 -19.62 -8.64 0.55
N ALA A 89 -20.26 -9.52 1.33
CA ALA A 89 -19.63 -10.70 1.92
C ALA A 89 -18.68 -11.47 0.96
N PRO A 90 -19.02 -11.69 -0.33
CA PRO A 90 -18.14 -12.47 -1.22
C PRO A 90 -16.80 -11.79 -1.50
N GLU A 91 -16.77 -10.46 -1.63
CA GLU A 91 -15.56 -9.70 -1.97
C GLU A 91 -14.62 -9.57 -0.76
N ALA A 92 -15.20 -9.37 0.42
CA ALA A 92 -14.47 -9.33 1.68
C ALA A 92 -13.92 -10.72 2.05
N GLU A 93 -14.70 -11.79 1.81
CA GLU A 93 -14.25 -13.17 1.94
C GLU A 93 -13.05 -13.43 1.03
N LEU A 94 -13.21 -13.25 -0.29
CA LEU A 94 -12.14 -13.48 -1.28
C LEU A 94 -10.87 -12.70 -0.97
N PHE A 95 -11.00 -11.42 -0.58
CA PHE A 95 -9.85 -10.61 -0.19
C PHE A 95 -9.15 -11.16 1.06
N THR A 96 -9.92 -11.59 2.06
CA THR A 96 -9.37 -12.17 3.30
C THR A 96 -8.71 -13.52 3.03
N GLU A 97 -9.34 -14.37 2.20
CA GLU A 97 -8.75 -15.64 1.75
C GLU A 97 -7.42 -15.41 1.02
N GLU A 98 -7.35 -14.43 0.11
CA GLU A 98 -6.10 -14.07 -0.58
C GLU A 98 -5.03 -13.57 0.39
N MET A 99 -5.39 -12.73 1.36
CA MET A 99 -4.43 -12.24 2.34
C MET A 99 -3.88 -13.36 3.22
N VAL A 100 -4.76 -14.24 3.71
CA VAL A 100 -4.39 -15.39 4.53
C VAL A 100 -3.49 -16.33 3.73
N PHE A 101 -3.86 -16.64 2.48
CA PHE A 101 -3.04 -17.47 1.60
C PHE A 101 -1.64 -16.87 1.41
N ARG A 102 -1.53 -15.56 1.17
CA ARG A 102 -0.22 -14.90 1.03
C ARG A 102 0.58 -14.88 2.34
N ALA A 103 -0.09 -14.79 3.49
CA ALA A 103 0.58 -14.69 4.79
C ALA A 103 1.09 -16.04 5.30
N ILE A 104 0.32 -17.12 5.13
CA ILE A 104 0.63 -18.43 5.74
C ILE A 104 0.63 -19.61 4.75
N GLY A 105 0.32 -19.39 3.48
CA GLY A 105 0.33 -20.44 2.44
C GLY A 105 -0.89 -21.36 2.44
N PHE A 106 -1.94 -21.04 3.21
CA PHE A 106 -3.14 -21.86 3.31
C PHE A 106 -4.36 -21.19 2.69
N HIS A 107 -5.11 -21.94 1.90
CA HIS A 107 -6.46 -21.56 1.47
C HIS A 107 -7.44 -21.88 2.61
N ILE A 108 -7.76 -20.86 3.41
CA ILE A 108 -8.83 -20.96 4.41
C ILE A 108 -10.11 -20.50 3.71
N ARG A 109 -11.17 -21.33 3.71
CA ARG A 109 -12.49 -20.89 3.28
C ARG A 109 -13.18 -20.16 4.41
N ILE A 110 -13.35 -18.86 4.28
CA ILE A 110 -13.99 -18.01 5.29
C ILE A 110 -15.43 -17.80 4.85
N LYS A 111 -16.40 -18.16 5.70
CA LYS A 111 -17.82 -17.80 5.52
C LYS A 111 -18.16 -16.73 6.55
N ILE A 112 -18.61 -15.58 6.08
CA ILE A 112 -19.06 -14.44 6.89
C ILE A 112 -20.59 -14.38 6.87
#